data_AF-A0A426V304-F1
#
_entry.id   AF-A0A426V304-F1
#
_cell.length_a   1.000
_cell.length_b   1.000
_cell.length_c   1.000
_cell.angle_alpha   90.00
_cell.angle_beta   90.00
_cell.angle_gamma   90.00
#
_symmetry.space_group_name_H-M   'P 1'
#
loop_
_entity.id
_entity.type
_entity.pdbx_description
1 polymer ?
#
loop_
_entity_poly.entity_id
_entity_poly.type
_entity_poly.pdbx_seq_one_letter_code
_entity_poly.pdbx_strand_id
1 'polypeptide(L)' 'MSAIAIPLGLLLAVQGGGGLLNQLLSDSRSWFLLNYIDMPGWLRLTAHVLLLAAGLGLLVRSKGWRWLLDD' A
#
# COMPACT_ATOMS: atom_id res chain seq x y z
N MET A 1 -3.77 14.97 15.10
CA MET A 1 -3.09 14.50 13.87
C MET A 1 -3.41 13.04 13.51
N SER A 2 -3.90 12.20 14.42
CA SER A 2 -4.14 10.75 14.20
C SER A 2 -5.40 10.40 13.39
N ALA A 3 -6.44 11.24 13.41
CA ALA A 3 -7.74 10.92 12.78
C ALA A 3 -7.65 10.61 11.27
N ILE A 4 -6.75 11.27 10.55
CA ILE A 4 -6.55 11.07 9.10
C ILE A 4 -5.38 10.13 8.83
N ALA A 5 -4.37 10.11 9.69
CA ALA A 5 -3.16 9.32 9.48
C ALA A 5 -3.44 7.81 9.44
N ILE A 6 -4.35 7.30 10.27
CA ILE A 6 -4.68 5.87 10.29
C ILE A 6 -5.43 5.46 9.01
N PRO A 7 -6.55 6.11 8.62
CA PRO A 7 -7.22 5.81 7.35
C PRO A 7 -6.30 5.93 6.13
N LEU A 8 -5.47 6.98 6.08
CA LEU A 8 -4.52 7.17 4.98
C LEU A 8 -3.46 6.06 4.95
N GLY A 9 -2.96 5.65 6.12
CA GLY A 9 -1.96 4.59 6.23
C GLY A 9 -2.51 3.25 5.77
N LEU A 10 -3.75 2.93 6.15
CA LEU A 10 -4.48 1.76 5.66
C LEU A 10 -4.68 1.83 4.15
N LEU A 11 -5.15 2.97 3.63
CA LEU A 11 -5.36 3.15 2.20
C LEU A 11 -4.07 2.91 1.41
N LEU A 12 -2.96 3.52 1.83
CA LEU A 12 -1.66 3.35 1.18
C LEU A 12 -1.16 1.90 1.27
N ALA A 13 -1.32 1.25 2.45
CA ALA A 13 -0.92 -0.14 2.64
C ALA A 13 -1.74 -1.10 1.78
N VAL A 14 -3.05 -0.88 1.65
CA VAL A 14 -3.94 -1.67 0.79
C VAL A 14 -3.62 -1.42 -0.68
N GLN A 15 -3.43 -0.15 -1.09
CA GLN A 15 -3.07 0.18 -2.46
C GLN A 15 -1.73 -0.43 -2.86
N GLY A 16 -0.72 -0.34 -1.99
CA GLY A 16 0.59 -0.93 -2.22
C GLY A 16 0.56 -2.45 -2.18
N GLY A 17 0.11 -3.04 -1.07
CA GLY A 17 0.13 -4.50 -0.87
C GLY A 17 -0.79 -5.24 -1.83
N GLY A 18 -2.04 -4.80 -1.95
CA GLY A 18 -2.99 -5.40 -2.87
C GLY A 18 -2.58 -5.22 -4.33
N GLY A 19 -2.06 -4.04 -4.69
CA GLY A 19 -1.56 -3.77 -6.03
C GLY A 19 -0.29 -4.54 -6.40
N LEU A 20 0.64 -4.76 -5.46
CA LEU A 20 1.77 -5.67 -5.62
C LEU A 20 1.31 -7.09 -5.94
N LEU A 21 0.42 -7.63 -5.10
CA LEU A 21 -0.10 -8.98 -5.28
C LEU A 21 -0.86 -9.11 -6.61
N ASN A 22 -1.66 -8.11 -6.96
CA ASN A 22 -2.36 -8.10 -8.23
C ASN A 22 -1.39 -8.11 -9.40
N GLN A 23 -0.35 -7.27 -9.40
CA GLN A 23 0.64 -7.24 -10.47
C GLN A 23 1.45 -8.55 -10.58
N LEU A 24 1.71 -9.24 -9.47
CA LEU A 24 2.52 -10.47 -9.45
C LEU A 24 1.71 -11.73 -9.77
N LEU A 25 0.42 -11.76 -9.42
CA LEU A 25 -0.40 -12.97 -9.43
C LEU A 25 -1.57 -12.91 -10.41
N SER A 26 -1.80 -11.77 -11.04
CA SER A 26 -2.95 -11.56 -11.92
C SER A 26 -2.59 -10.63 -13.07
N ASP A 27 -3.20 -10.86 -14.22
CA ASP A 27 -3.09 -9.98 -15.39
C ASP A 27 -4.34 -9.08 -15.55
N SER A 28 -5.23 -9.06 -14.54
CA SER A 28 -6.47 -8.29 -14.56
C SER A 28 -6.31 -6.93 -13.87
N ARG A 29 -6.90 -5.88 -14.47
CA ARG A 29 -6.99 -4.55 -13.85
C ARG A 29 -7.99 -4.57 -12.69
N SER A 30 -7.46 -4.70 -11.48
CA SER A 30 -8.17 -4.48 -10.22
C SER A 30 -8.27 -2.97 -9.89
N TRP A 31 -8.98 -2.62 -8.82
CA TRP A 31 -9.24 -1.23 -8.38
C TRP A 31 -8.00 -0.44 -7.89
N PHE A 32 -6.81 -1.05 -7.86
CA PHE A 32 -5.57 -0.39 -7.46
C PHE A 32 -5.17 0.70 -8.46
N LEU A 33 -4.93 1.91 -7.96
CA LEU A 33 -4.77 3.10 -8.79
C LEU A 33 -3.67 2.96 -9.85
N LEU A 34 -2.53 2.38 -9.47
CA LEU A 34 -1.36 2.28 -10.36
C LEU A 34 -1.57 1.35 -11.56
N ASN A 35 -2.62 0.51 -11.56
CA ASN A 35 -3.00 -0.30 -12.71
C ASN A 35 -3.59 0.52 -13.87
N TYR A 36 -4.08 1.71 -13.58
CA TYR A 36 -4.68 2.61 -14.56
C TYR A 36 -3.71 3.66 -15.08
N ILE A 37 -2.50 3.73 -14.51
CA ILE A 37 -1.45 4.64 -14.94
C ILE A 37 -0.54 3.92 -15.93
N ASP A 38 -0.35 4.54 -17.09
CA ASP A 38 0.57 4.03 -18.09
C ASP A 38 2.02 4.26 -17.65
N MET A 39 2.71 3.16 -17.33
CA MET A 39 4.10 3.17 -16.90
C MET A 39 4.73 1.78 -17.05
N PRO A 40 6.07 1.69 -17.17
CA PRO A 40 6.77 0.42 -17.24
C PRO A 40 6.48 -0.47 -16.02
N GLY A 41 6.40 -1.79 -16.23
CA GLY A 41 6.06 -2.75 -15.18
C GLY A 41 6.97 -2.69 -13.95
N TRP A 42 8.28 -2.51 -14.14
CA TRP A 42 9.23 -2.37 -13.02
C TRP A 42 8.95 -1.11 -12.20
N LEU A 43 8.57 0.01 -12.84
CA LEU A 43 8.25 1.25 -12.16
C LEU A 43 6.93 1.12 -11.39
N ARG A 44 5.93 0.44 -11.98
CA ARG A 44 4.67 0.13 -11.31
C ARG A 44 4.89 -0.74 -10.08
N LEU A 45 5.75 -1.74 -10.18
CA LEU A 45 6.11 -2.63 -9.07
C LEU A 45 6.76 -1.81 -7.95
N THR A 46 7.78 -1.01 -8.25
CA THR A 46 8.45 -0.14 -7.28
C THR A 46 7.47 0.83 -6.63
N ALA A 47 6.56 1.43 -7.40
CA ALA A 47 5.57 2.36 -6.87
C ALA A 47 4.60 1.67 -5.89
N HIS A 48 4.16 0.45 -6.15
CA HIS A 48 3.38 -0.31 -5.18
C HIS A 48 4.17 -0.65 -3.90
N VAL A 49 5.46 -1.00 -4.01
CA VAL A 49 6.35 -1.19 -2.83
C VAL A 49 6.43 0.09 -2.00
N LEU A 50 6.60 1.24 -2.65
CA LEU A 50 6.69 2.53 -1.96
C LEU A 50 5.38 2.91 -1.25
N LEU A 51 4.22 2.68 -1.87
CA LEU A 51 2.93 2.89 -1.24
C LEU A 51 2.76 1.99 -0.01
N LEU A 52 3.15 0.72 -0.11
CA LEU A 52 3.10 -0.21 1.02
C LEU A 52 3.99 0.25 2.17
N ALA A 53 5.26 0.58 1.87
CA ALA A 53 6.21 1.04 2.87
C ALA A 53 5.75 2.34 3.55
N ALA A 54 5.22 3.30 2.77
CA ALA A 54 4.68 4.54 3.30
C ALA A 54 3.45 4.30 4.19
N GLY A 55 2.52 3.44 3.77
CA GLY A 55 1.33 3.08 4.53
C GLY A 55 1.67 2.41 5.86
N LEU A 56 2.53 1.40 5.83
CA LEU A 56 3.01 0.72 7.03
C LEU A 56 3.79 1.66 7.95
N GLY A 57 4.67 2.50 7.41
CA GLY A 57 5.41 3.49 8.19
C GLY A 57 4.48 4.49 8.89
N LEU A 58 3.41 4.93 8.22
CA LEU A 58 2.41 5.82 8.78
C LEU A 58 1.60 5.13 9.90
N LEU A 59 1.23 3.86 9.70
CA LEU A 59 0.51 3.07 10.69
C LEU A 59 1.36 2.82 11.94
N VAL A 60 2.60 2.38 11.76
CA VAL A 60 3.57 2.17 12.83
C VAL A 60 3.81 3.46 13.62
N ARG A 61 3.97 4.59 12.93
CA ARG A 61 4.11 5.89 13.58
C ARG A 61 2.87 6.29 14.38
N SER A 62 1.68 5.93 13.92
CA SER A 62 0.41 6.37 14.51
C SER A 62 -0.08 5.47 15.64
N LYS A 63 0.20 4.16 15.59
CA LYS A 63 -0.28 3.16 16.56
C LYS A 63 0.84 2.49 17.38
N GLY A 64 2.10 2.68 17.00
CA GLY A 64 3.23 1.95 17.55
C GLY A 64 3.37 0.55 16.95
N TRP A 65 4.59 -0.02 17.03
CA TRP A 65 4.91 -1.34 16.45
C TRP A 65 4.15 -2.50 17.11
N ARG A 66 3.78 -2.36 18.39
CA ARG A 66 3.06 -3.38 19.17
C ARG A 66 1.68 -3.71 18.59
N TRP A 67 1.02 -2.75 17.96
CA TRP A 67 -0.28 -2.99 17.34
C TRP A 67 -0.26 -4.01 16.18
N LEU A 68 0.91 -4.29 15.57
CA LEU A 68 1.04 -5.36 14.57
C LEU A 68 1.19 -6.75 15.17
N LEU A 69 1.47 -6.84 16.48
CA LEU A 69 1.77 -8.08 17.19
C LEU A 69 0.68 -8.46 18.20
N ASP A 70 -0.18 -7.50 18.54
CA ASP A 70 -1.31 -7.70 19.44
C ASP A 70 -2.53 -8.15 18.60
N ASP A 71 -2.81 -9.46 18.60
CA ASP A 71 -4.01 -10.11 18.04
C ASP A 71 -5.28 -9.78 18.86
#